data_AF-A0A6B9YF70-F1
#
_entry.id   AF-A0A6B9YF70-F1
#
_cell.length_a   1.000
_cell.length_b   1.000
_cell.length_c   1.000
_cell.angle_alpha   90.00
_cell.angle_beta   90.00
_cell.angle_gamma   90.00
#
_symmetry.space_group_name_H-M   'P 1'
#
loop_
_entity.id
_entity.type
_entity.pdbx_description
1 polymer ?
#
loop_
_entity_poly.entity_id
_entity_poly.type
_entity_poly.pdbx_seq_one_letter_code
_entity_poly.pdbx_strand_id
1 'polypeptide(L)'
;MNSNMIWEEVEELVEELGVWKNDVAIKWIKKSWKGLSDKGLIYYENDLEKHQVYINLFTLASIYSEFQSIAFGEDFDPKFHYLEWFNNLELFINPVRLGQMLEEDFEKDSDLHEECLKYLAITELISRSKPNIKNAILEEYGSVSLLFVSLYIAHGNFFDLNFFAEYYDEDEIEDNLNYYLQWGEIKSIEFLIEESSDLILNDFLDPNKIEAFDWLSQLA
;
A
#
# COMPACT_ATOMS: atom_id res chain seq x y z
N MET A 1 18.28 -16.54 13.72
CA MET A 1 18.90 -15.57 12.80
C MET A 1 17.72 -14.99 12.06
N ASN A 2 17.36 -13.74 12.34
CA ASN A 2 16.25 -13.09 11.65
C ASN A 2 16.61 -12.95 10.17
N SER A 3 15.83 -13.58 9.31
CA SER A 3 15.82 -13.31 7.88
C SER A 3 14.97 -12.08 7.62
N ASN A 4 15.30 -11.33 6.58
CA ASN A 4 14.54 -10.17 6.12
C ASN A 4 13.94 -10.51 4.76
N MET A 5 12.63 -10.26 4.57
CA MET A 5 11.98 -10.49 3.28
C MET A 5 12.27 -9.33 2.32
N ILE A 6 13.26 -9.50 1.44
CA ILE A 6 13.66 -8.44 0.51
C ILE A 6 12.61 -8.24 -0.59
N TRP A 7 12.66 -7.09 -1.27
CA TRP A 7 11.68 -6.74 -2.31
C TRP A 7 11.56 -7.82 -3.39
N GLU A 8 12.69 -8.35 -3.84
CA GLU A 8 12.79 -9.35 -4.90
C GLU A 8 12.06 -10.65 -4.54
N GLU A 9 11.84 -10.94 -3.25
CA GLU A 9 11.10 -12.12 -2.80
C GLU A 9 9.58 -11.92 -2.81
N VAL A 10 9.11 -10.66 -2.89
CA VAL A 10 7.68 -10.30 -2.90
C VAL A 10 7.24 -9.64 -4.20
N GLU A 11 8.15 -9.41 -5.15
CA GLU A 11 7.83 -8.76 -6.42
C GLU A 11 6.77 -9.53 -7.22
N GLU A 12 6.94 -10.85 -7.38
CA GLU A 12 5.94 -11.72 -8.02
C GLU A 12 4.59 -11.66 -7.28
N LEU A 13 4.62 -11.62 -5.94
CA LEU A 13 3.41 -11.51 -5.12
C LEU A 13 2.69 -10.16 -5.32
N VAL A 14 3.46 -9.08 -5.45
CA VAL A 14 2.95 -7.72 -5.73
C VAL A 14 2.31 -7.65 -7.11
N GLU A 15 2.92 -8.29 -8.11
CA GLU A 15 2.37 -8.38 -9.47
C GLU A 15 1.05 -9.16 -9.51
N GLU A 16 1.01 -10.33 -8.84
CA GLU A 16 -0.20 -11.17 -8.76
C GLU A 16 -1.35 -10.51 -7.99
N LEU A 17 -1.05 -9.63 -7.02
CA LEU A 17 -2.08 -8.83 -6.34
C LEU A 17 -2.76 -7.84 -7.29
N GLY A 18 -2.07 -7.35 -8.33
CA GLY A 18 -2.64 -6.45 -9.33
C GLY A 18 -3.11 -5.09 -8.79
N VAL A 19 -2.72 -4.72 -7.58
CA VAL A 19 -3.18 -3.50 -6.88
C VAL A 19 -2.45 -2.25 -7.39
N TRP A 20 -1.13 -2.33 -7.59
CA TRP A 20 -0.29 -1.22 -8.02
C TRP A 20 -0.01 -1.33 -9.52
N LYS A 21 -0.81 -0.61 -10.32
CA LYS A 21 -0.87 -0.80 -11.79
C LYS A 21 0.08 0.07 -12.62
N ASN A 22 0.78 1.01 -11.98
CA ASN A 22 1.64 1.97 -12.67
C ASN A 22 2.98 2.15 -11.93
N ASP A 23 3.97 2.74 -12.61
CA ASP A 23 5.33 2.89 -12.08
C ASP A 23 5.40 3.71 -10.79
N VAL A 24 4.54 4.72 -10.63
CA VAL A 24 4.50 5.56 -9.41
C VAL A 24 3.93 4.76 -8.24
N ALA A 25 2.89 3.96 -8.48
CA ALA A 25 2.31 3.04 -7.52
C ALA A 25 3.34 1.98 -7.08
N ILE A 26 4.13 1.45 -8.02
CA ILE A 26 5.22 0.50 -7.72
C ILE A 26 6.32 1.17 -6.88
N LYS A 27 6.72 2.40 -7.21
CA LYS A 27 7.67 3.18 -6.40
C LYS A 27 7.14 3.45 -5.00
N TRP A 28 5.84 3.73 -4.87
CA TRP A 28 5.18 3.95 -3.59
C TRP A 28 5.25 2.71 -2.72
N ILE A 29 4.89 1.53 -3.24
CA ILE A 29 4.95 0.30 -2.46
C ILE A 29 6.39 -0.09 -2.10
N LYS A 30 7.38 0.13 -2.98
CA LYS A 30 8.80 -0.08 -2.66
C LYS A 30 9.28 0.80 -1.50
N LYS A 31 8.93 2.09 -1.51
CA LYS A 31 9.27 3.01 -0.40
C LYS A 31 8.54 2.61 0.89
N SER A 32 7.25 2.25 0.81
CA SER A 32 6.49 1.73 1.95
C SER A 32 7.10 0.44 2.50
N TRP A 33 7.55 -0.49 1.65
CA TRP A 33 8.22 -1.73 2.04
C TRP A 33 9.53 -1.47 2.80
N LYS A 34 10.32 -0.48 2.34
CA LYS A 34 11.49 -0.01 3.09
C LYS A 34 11.09 0.51 4.48
N GLY A 35 10.02 1.29 4.60
CA GLY A 35 9.51 1.76 5.89
C GLY A 35 9.16 0.60 6.84
N LEU A 36 8.53 -0.46 6.32
CA LEU A 36 8.27 -1.69 7.07
C LEU A 36 9.57 -2.41 7.49
N SER A 37 10.57 -2.47 6.61
CA SER A 37 11.92 -2.99 6.91
C SER A 37 12.55 -2.26 8.08
N ASP A 38 12.56 -0.93 8.05
CA ASP A 38 13.18 -0.12 9.10
C ASP A 38 12.48 -0.29 10.46
N LYS A 39 11.22 -0.73 10.46
CA LYS A 39 10.43 -1.07 11.65
C LYS A 39 10.47 -2.53 12.06
N GLY A 40 11.18 -3.38 11.34
CA GLY A 40 11.28 -4.80 11.64
C GLY A 40 10.04 -5.62 11.25
N LEU A 41 9.10 -5.05 10.49
CA LEU A 41 7.81 -5.69 10.17
C LEU A 41 7.88 -6.72 9.04
N ILE A 42 9.03 -6.84 8.38
CA ILE A 42 9.26 -7.82 7.30
C ILE A 42 10.34 -8.86 7.68
N TYR A 43 10.70 -8.91 8.96
CA TYR A 43 11.65 -9.89 9.50
C TYR A 43 10.91 -11.14 9.99
N TYR A 44 11.54 -12.29 9.83
CA TYR A 44 11.00 -13.56 10.26
C TYR A 44 12.12 -14.55 10.62
N GLU A 45 11.87 -15.43 11.58
CA GLU A 45 12.73 -16.55 11.96
C GLU A 45 12.11 -17.91 11.64
N ASN A 46 10.79 -17.95 11.46
CA ASN A 46 10.04 -19.18 11.21
C ASN A 46 8.92 -18.97 10.18
N ASP A 47 8.31 -20.08 9.80
CA ASP A 47 7.27 -20.12 8.77
C ASP A 47 6.01 -19.32 9.17
N LEU A 48 5.65 -19.30 10.46
CA LEU A 48 4.49 -18.54 10.94
C LEU A 48 4.74 -17.03 10.80
N GLU A 49 5.90 -16.56 11.23
CA GLU A 49 6.31 -15.16 11.08
C GLU A 49 6.44 -14.76 9.61
N LYS A 50 6.93 -15.67 8.74
CA LYS A 50 6.95 -15.44 7.29
C LYS A 50 5.55 -15.15 6.73
N HIS A 51 4.52 -15.85 7.21
CA HIS A 51 3.13 -15.58 6.81
C HIS A 51 2.61 -14.25 7.37
N GLN A 52 3.06 -13.83 8.55
CA GLN A 52 2.78 -12.48 9.06
C GLN A 52 3.36 -11.40 8.14
N VAL A 53 4.55 -11.62 7.54
CA VAL A 53 5.09 -10.69 6.54
C VAL A 53 4.18 -10.59 5.31
N TYR A 54 3.60 -11.69 4.85
CA TYR A 54 2.60 -11.66 3.76
C TYR A 54 1.33 -10.91 4.16
N ILE A 55 0.83 -11.09 5.38
CA ILE A 55 -0.30 -10.30 5.91
C ILE A 55 0.05 -8.81 5.95
N ASN A 56 1.29 -8.44 6.29
CA ASN A 56 1.73 -7.05 6.29
C ASN A 56 1.72 -6.45 4.87
N LEU A 57 2.10 -7.22 3.84
CA LEU A 57 1.96 -6.83 2.44
C LEU A 57 0.49 -6.66 2.04
N PHE A 58 -0.39 -7.60 2.41
CA PHE A 58 -1.83 -7.53 2.13
C PHE A 58 -2.47 -6.32 2.82
N THR A 59 -1.96 -5.97 3.99
CA THR A 59 -2.40 -4.77 4.72
C THR A 59 -2.00 -3.51 3.97
N LEU A 60 -0.82 -3.45 3.36
CA LEU A 60 -0.44 -2.33 2.48
C LEU A 60 -1.35 -2.25 1.24
N ALA A 61 -1.66 -3.39 0.63
CA ALA A 61 -2.62 -3.47 -0.48
C ALA A 61 -4.00 -2.95 -0.07
N SER A 62 -4.52 -3.41 1.08
CA SER A 62 -5.78 -2.94 1.66
C SER A 62 -5.78 -1.42 1.90
N ILE A 63 -4.76 -0.87 2.54
CA ILE A 63 -4.66 0.58 2.80
C ILE A 63 -4.66 1.36 1.49
N TYR A 64 -3.88 0.90 0.50
CA TYR A 64 -3.84 1.55 -0.80
C TYR A 64 -5.21 1.51 -1.49
N SER A 65 -5.82 0.33 -1.62
CA SER A 65 -7.11 0.18 -2.29
C SER A 65 -8.27 0.90 -1.60
N GLU A 66 -8.31 0.91 -0.26
CA GLU A 66 -9.30 1.69 0.51
C GLU A 66 -9.13 3.19 0.23
N PHE A 67 -7.88 3.68 0.22
CA PHE A 67 -7.61 5.06 -0.14
C PHE A 67 -8.08 5.38 -1.56
N GLN A 68 -7.77 4.53 -2.54
CA GLN A 68 -8.19 4.76 -3.93
C GLN A 68 -9.71 4.79 -4.08
N SER A 69 -10.41 3.91 -3.36
CA SER A 69 -11.87 3.88 -3.35
C SER A 69 -12.47 5.16 -2.79
N ILE A 70 -11.92 5.68 -1.70
CA ILE A 70 -12.40 6.92 -1.07
C ILE A 70 -12.03 8.14 -1.93
N ALA A 71 -10.77 8.27 -2.33
CA ALA A 71 -10.27 9.46 -3.01
C ALA A 71 -10.77 9.57 -4.46
N PHE A 72 -10.89 8.45 -5.18
CA PHE A 72 -11.15 8.43 -6.62
C PHE A 72 -12.41 7.64 -7.01
N GLY A 73 -13.14 7.06 -6.05
CA GLY A 73 -14.33 6.26 -6.34
C GLY A 73 -14.01 4.94 -7.03
N GLU A 74 -12.78 4.43 -6.89
CA GLU A 74 -12.44 3.10 -7.41
C GLU A 74 -13.26 2.01 -6.71
N ASP A 75 -13.63 0.98 -7.46
CA ASP A 75 -14.38 -0.16 -6.92
C ASP A 75 -13.47 -0.99 -6.02
N PHE A 76 -13.77 -1.01 -4.73
CA PHE A 76 -13.09 -1.85 -3.74
C PHE A 76 -14.10 -2.40 -2.74
N ASP A 77 -14.44 -3.69 -2.90
CA ASP A 77 -15.15 -4.47 -1.91
C ASP A 77 -14.14 -5.38 -1.17
N PRO A 78 -13.86 -5.14 0.13
CA PRO A 78 -12.94 -5.97 0.91
C PRO A 78 -13.29 -7.46 0.87
N LYS A 79 -14.58 -7.82 0.83
CA LYS A 79 -15.00 -9.22 0.81
C LYS A 79 -14.61 -9.90 -0.48
N PHE A 80 -14.86 -9.25 -1.61
CA PHE A 80 -14.51 -9.78 -2.92
C PHE A 80 -12.99 -9.81 -3.11
N HIS A 81 -12.33 -8.67 -2.87
CA HIS A 81 -10.90 -8.51 -3.15
C HIS A 81 -10.02 -9.35 -2.22
N TYR A 82 -10.31 -9.43 -0.92
CA TYR A 82 -9.48 -10.25 -0.02
C TYR A 82 -9.59 -11.74 -0.33
N LEU A 83 -10.76 -12.22 -0.75
CA LEU A 83 -10.93 -13.61 -1.20
C LEU A 83 -10.21 -13.86 -2.53
N GLU A 84 -10.31 -12.93 -3.47
CA GLU A 84 -9.59 -13.03 -4.74
C GLU A 84 -8.07 -13.07 -4.51
N TRP A 85 -7.53 -12.12 -3.73
CA TRP A 85 -6.11 -12.10 -3.37
C TRP A 85 -5.70 -13.40 -2.69
N PHE A 86 -6.49 -13.89 -1.72
CA PHE A 86 -6.17 -15.15 -1.07
C PHE A 86 -6.15 -16.33 -2.02
N ASN A 87 -7.16 -16.45 -2.88
CA ASN A 87 -7.30 -17.57 -3.82
C ASN A 87 -6.18 -17.56 -4.87
N ASN A 88 -5.79 -16.38 -5.36
CA ASN A 88 -4.68 -16.24 -6.30
C ASN A 88 -3.34 -16.58 -5.62
N LEU A 89 -3.26 -16.44 -4.29
CA LEU A 89 -2.02 -16.51 -3.53
C LEU A 89 -1.97 -17.70 -2.57
N GLU A 90 -2.80 -18.73 -2.78
CA GLU A 90 -2.78 -19.97 -1.99
C GLU A 90 -1.42 -20.68 -2.03
N LEU A 91 -0.58 -20.39 -3.04
CA LEU A 91 0.81 -20.85 -3.13
C LEU A 91 1.74 -20.19 -2.10
N PHE A 92 1.40 -18.98 -1.64
CA PHE A 92 2.20 -18.19 -0.71
C PHE A 92 1.65 -18.24 0.72
N ILE A 93 0.32 -18.21 0.88
CA ILE A 93 -0.34 -18.18 2.18
C ILE A 93 -1.02 -19.51 2.48
N ASN A 94 -0.47 -20.25 3.44
CA ASN A 94 -1.05 -21.49 3.92
C ASN A 94 -2.24 -21.22 4.87
N PRO A 95 -3.46 -21.75 4.60
CA PRO A 95 -4.63 -21.57 5.46
C PRO A 95 -4.41 -22.04 6.91
N VAL A 96 -3.60 -23.09 7.11
CA VAL A 96 -3.28 -23.61 8.45
C VAL A 96 -2.48 -22.58 9.24
N ARG A 97 -1.58 -21.84 8.59
CA ARG A 97 -0.80 -20.78 9.25
C ARG A 97 -1.68 -19.60 9.63
N LEU A 98 -2.60 -19.19 8.77
CA LEU A 98 -3.59 -18.18 9.13
C LEU A 98 -4.39 -18.60 10.37
N GLY A 99 -4.87 -19.85 10.40
CA GLY A 99 -5.57 -20.39 11.57
C GLY A 99 -4.73 -20.43 12.86
N GLN A 100 -3.40 -20.51 12.76
CA GLN A 100 -2.48 -20.45 13.91
C GLN A 100 -2.18 -19.01 14.37
N MET A 101 -2.31 -18.03 13.47
CA MET A 101 -2.14 -16.60 13.78
C MET A 101 -3.36 -16.00 14.45
N LEU A 102 -4.53 -16.63 14.28
CA LEU A 102 -5.77 -16.23 14.93
C LEU A 102 -5.79 -16.68 16.41
N GLU A 103 -6.33 -15.82 17.27
CA GLU A 103 -6.50 -16.09 18.69
C GLU A 103 -7.65 -17.06 18.98
N GLU A 104 -7.71 -17.58 20.21
CA GLU A 104 -8.72 -18.55 20.64
C GLU A 104 -10.16 -17.98 20.59
N ASP A 105 -10.30 -16.66 20.65
CA ASP A 105 -11.56 -15.93 20.61
C ASP A 105 -12.06 -15.62 19.19
N PHE A 106 -11.33 -16.04 18.15
CA PHE A 106 -11.82 -15.99 16.78
C PHE A 106 -13.09 -16.84 16.68
N GLU A 107 -14.25 -16.18 16.54
CA GLU A 107 -15.56 -16.82 16.52
C GLU A 107 -15.67 -17.76 15.31
N LYS A 108 -15.37 -19.03 15.57
CA LYS A 108 -15.61 -20.13 14.64
C LYS A 108 -17.09 -20.48 14.71
N ASP A 109 -17.91 -19.76 13.96
CA ASP A 109 -19.23 -20.28 13.64
C ASP A 109 -19.05 -21.51 12.73
N SER A 110 -19.28 -22.68 13.31
CA SER A 110 -19.10 -23.98 12.64
C SER A 110 -20.00 -24.18 11.44
N ASP A 111 -21.02 -23.33 11.28
CA ASP A 111 -21.98 -23.41 10.18
C ASP A 111 -21.55 -22.54 8.97
N LEU A 112 -20.46 -21.78 9.09
CA LEU A 112 -19.94 -20.97 7.99
C LEU A 112 -19.28 -21.82 6.91
N HIS A 113 -19.47 -21.40 5.66
CA HIS A 113 -18.74 -21.96 4.52
C HIS A 113 -17.25 -21.62 4.60
N GLU A 114 -16.39 -22.46 4.03
CA GLU A 114 -14.92 -22.31 4.09
C GLU A 114 -14.45 -20.94 3.60
N GLU A 115 -15.03 -20.44 2.50
CA GLU A 115 -14.72 -19.10 1.98
C GLU A 115 -15.04 -17.99 2.97
N CYS A 116 -16.16 -18.10 3.70
CA CYS A 116 -16.51 -17.14 4.74
C CYS A 116 -15.46 -17.15 5.87
N LEU A 117 -14.99 -18.33 6.27
CA LEU A 117 -13.94 -18.47 7.29
C LEU A 117 -12.61 -17.88 6.82
N LYS A 118 -12.21 -18.12 5.55
CA LYS A 118 -11.01 -17.52 4.95
C LYS A 118 -11.10 -15.99 4.94
N TYR A 119 -12.23 -15.44 4.47
CA TYR A 119 -12.47 -13.99 4.47
C TYR A 119 -12.37 -13.39 5.87
N LEU A 120 -13.06 -13.98 6.86
CA LEU A 120 -13.04 -13.49 8.24
C LEU A 120 -11.64 -13.55 8.84
N ALA A 121 -10.89 -14.63 8.59
CA ALA A 121 -9.53 -14.79 9.07
C ALA A 121 -8.60 -13.70 8.54
N ILE A 122 -8.64 -13.45 7.23
CA ILE A 122 -7.77 -12.45 6.59
C ILE A 122 -8.17 -11.05 7.02
N THR A 123 -9.47 -10.76 7.08
CA THR A 123 -9.99 -9.46 7.52
C THR A 123 -9.53 -9.16 8.94
N GLU A 124 -9.60 -10.14 9.84
CA GLU A 124 -9.12 -9.99 11.22
C GLU A 124 -7.61 -9.72 11.26
N LEU A 125 -6.81 -10.49 10.53
CA LEU A 125 -5.34 -10.34 10.52
C LEU A 125 -4.89 -9.01 9.88
N ILE A 126 -5.55 -8.58 8.80
CA ILE A 126 -5.33 -7.25 8.19
C ILE A 126 -5.70 -6.16 9.19
N SER A 127 -6.88 -6.26 9.83
CA SER A 127 -7.34 -5.25 10.79
C SER A 127 -6.39 -5.11 11.98
N ARG A 128 -5.87 -6.23 12.50
CA ARG A 128 -4.85 -6.23 13.57
C ARG A 128 -3.51 -5.62 13.13
N SER A 129 -3.14 -5.79 11.86
CA SER A 129 -1.84 -5.34 11.33
C SER A 129 -1.88 -3.87 10.92
N LYS A 130 -3.03 -3.36 10.50
CA LYS A 130 -3.25 -2.00 9.96
C LYS A 130 -2.67 -0.87 10.83
N PRO A 131 -2.83 -0.84 12.17
CA PRO A 131 -2.20 0.18 13.02
C PRO A 131 -0.67 0.26 12.87
N ASN A 132 0.00 -0.89 12.94
CA ASN A 132 1.46 -0.97 12.89
C ASN A 132 1.98 -0.60 11.49
N ILE A 133 1.28 -1.05 10.46
CA ILE A 133 1.62 -0.78 9.07
C ILE A 133 1.43 0.71 8.76
N LYS A 134 0.32 1.32 9.20
CA LYS A 134 0.10 2.77 9.11
C LYS A 134 1.25 3.52 9.77
N ASN A 135 1.58 3.18 11.02
CA ASN A 135 2.63 3.90 11.75
C ASN A 135 3.98 3.78 11.05
N ALA A 136 4.32 2.61 10.52
CA ALA A 136 5.55 2.39 9.78
C ALA A 136 5.65 3.26 8.52
N ILE A 137 4.60 3.28 7.69
CA ILE A 137 4.60 4.13 6.49
C ILE A 137 4.50 5.61 6.86
N LEU A 138 3.73 5.99 7.87
CA LEU A 138 3.61 7.38 8.32
C LEU A 138 4.97 7.94 8.73
N GLU A 139 5.79 7.16 9.43
CA GLU A 139 7.15 7.56 9.79
C GLU A 139 8.10 7.62 8.59
N GLU A 140 7.99 6.69 7.63
CA GLU A 140 8.80 6.69 6.40
C GLU A 140 8.51 7.90 5.50
N TYR A 141 7.26 8.39 5.49
CA TYR A 141 6.87 9.60 4.76
C TYR A 141 6.94 10.87 5.61
N GLY A 142 7.13 10.76 6.93
CA GLY A 142 7.37 11.86 7.86
C GLY A 142 6.12 12.60 8.39
N SER A 143 5.00 12.59 7.67
CA SER A 143 3.73 13.17 8.16
C SER A 143 2.51 12.62 7.43
N VAL A 144 1.31 12.83 8.01
CA VAL A 144 0.05 12.41 7.39
C VAL A 144 -0.15 13.13 6.06
N SER A 145 0.21 14.42 5.98
CA SER A 145 0.12 15.21 4.75
C SER A 145 1.01 14.66 3.63
N LEU A 146 2.25 14.28 3.93
CA LEU A 146 3.16 13.72 2.93
C LEU A 146 2.74 12.30 2.52
N LEU A 147 2.27 11.48 3.46
CA LEU A 147 1.69 10.17 3.15
C LEU A 147 0.44 10.31 2.25
N PHE A 148 -0.45 11.26 2.56
CA PHE A 148 -1.61 11.57 1.75
C PHE A 148 -1.23 11.94 0.32
N VAL A 149 -0.31 12.90 0.15
CA VAL A 149 0.20 13.33 -1.16
C VAL A 149 0.79 12.14 -1.91
N SER A 150 1.57 11.29 -1.24
CA SER A 150 2.19 10.10 -1.84
C SER A 150 1.16 9.10 -2.39
N LEU A 151 0.07 8.86 -1.66
CA LEU A 151 -1.01 7.97 -2.08
C LEU A 151 -1.81 8.58 -3.26
N TYR A 152 -2.03 9.88 -3.21
CA TYR A 152 -2.76 10.62 -4.25
C TYR A 152 -2.00 10.63 -5.58
N ILE A 153 -0.68 10.86 -5.56
CA ILE A 153 0.13 10.81 -6.79
C ILE A 153 0.27 9.38 -7.34
N ALA A 154 0.31 8.37 -6.46
CA ALA A 154 0.48 6.97 -6.85
C ALA A 154 -0.69 6.43 -7.68
N HIS A 155 -1.89 7.01 -7.57
CA HIS A 155 -3.02 6.69 -8.43
C HIS A 155 -2.72 6.87 -9.92
N GLY A 156 -1.84 7.82 -10.27
CA GLY A 156 -1.33 7.97 -11.65
C GLY A 156 -2.05 9.00 -12.52
N ASN A 157 -2.99 9.78 -11.98
CA ASN A 157 -3.65 10.87 -12.74
C ASN A 157 -3.00 12.25 -12.57
N PHE A 158 -2.01 12.38 -11.69
CA PHE A 158 -1.40 13.69 -11.39
C PHE A 158 -0.25 14.06 -12.33
N PHE A 159 0.39 13.06 -12.93
CA PHE A 159 1.53 13.22 -13.85
C PHE A 159 1.13 12.84 -15.27
N ASP A 160 0.04 13.40 -15.79
CA ASP A 160 0.04 13.64 -17.22
C ASP A 160 1.20 14.63 -17.46
N LEU A 161 2.23 14.24 -18.20
CA LEU A 161 3.40 15.09 -18.48
C LEU A 161 3.01 16.46 -19.07
N ASN A 162 1.80 16.53 -19.63
CA ASN A 162 1.14 17.76 -20.06
C ASN A 162 0.96 18.80 -18.92
N PHE A 163 0.84 18.37 -17.66
CA PHE A 163 0.72 19.27 -16.52
C PHE A 163 1.99 20.10 -16.33
N PHE A 164 3.18 19.48 -16.40
CA PHE A 164 4.45 20.21 -16.30
C PHE A 164 4.74 21.03 -17.55
N ALA A 165 4.24 20.60 -18.72
CA ALA A 165 4.30 21.35 -19.98
C ALA A 165 3.60 22.71 -19.93
N GLU A 166 2.64 22.91 -19.02
CA GLU A 166 2.00 24.21 -18.84
C GLU A 166 2.81 25.19 -17.96
N TYR A 167 3.72 24.67 -17.11
CA TYR A 167 4.46 25.48 -16.13
C TYR A 167 5.94 25.67 -16.44
N TYR A 168 6.53 24.78 -17.23
CA TYR A 168 7.95 24.79 -17.58
C TYR A 168 8.14 24.93 -19.10
N ASP A 169 9.23 25.59 -19.50
CA ASP A 169 9.61 25.70 -20.91
C ASP A 169 10.02 24.30 -21.44
N GLU A 170 9.77 23.98 -22.71
CA GLU A 170 10.00 22.63 -23.27
C GLU A 170 11.44 22.14 -23.03
N ASP A 171 12.41 23.06 -23.11
CA ASP A 171 13.84 22.78 -22.87
C ASP A 171 14.15 22.49 -21.39
N GLU A 172 13.44 23.11 -20.43
CA GLU A 172 13.59 22.82 -19.00
C GLU A 172 12.95 21.47 -18.62
N ILE A 173 11.92 21.04 -19.35
CA ILE A 173 11.25 19.76 -19.10
C ILE A 173 12.14 18.60 -19.51
N GLU A 174 12.76 18.65 -20.68
CA GLU A 174 13.58 17.56 -21.20
C GLU A 174 14.86 17.33 -20.37
N ASP A 175 15.51 18.42 -19.94
CA ASP A 175 16.69 18.36 -19.06
C ASP A 175 16.32 17.83 -17.67
N ASN A 176 15.18 18.25 -17.12
CA ASN A 176 14.68 17.74 -15.84
C ASN A 176 14.25 16.27 -15.97
N LEU A 177 13.56 15.86 -17.04
CA LEU A 177 13.13 14.47 -17.25
C LEU A 177 14.32 13.50 -17.34
N ASN A 178 15.34 13.86 -18.13
CA ASN A 178 16.58 13.09 -18.25
C ASN A 178 17.38 13.05 -16.95
N TYR A 179 17.29 14.10 -16.13
CA TYR A 179 17.84 14.14 -14.78
C TYR A 179 17.06 13.22 -13.82
N TYR A 180 15.73 13.17 -13.91
CA TYR A 180 14.88 12.31 -13.08
C TYR A 180 15.03 10.82 -13.39
N LEU A 181 15.24 10.45 -14.65
CA LEU A 181 15.52 9.06 -15.04
C LEU A 181 16.85 8.54 -14.45
N GLN A 182 17.73 9.43 -13.97
CA GLN A 182 18.98 9.06 -13.29
C GLN A 182 18.82 8.89 -11.78
N TRP A 183 17.68 9.32 -11.20
CA TRP A 183 17.43 9.18 -9.77
C TRP A 183 16.93 7.76 -9.49
N GLY A 184 17.48 7.12 -8.45
CA GLY A 184 16.96 5.84 -7.98
C GLY A 184 15.47 5.96 -7.60
N GLU A 185 14.74 4.85 -7.71
CA GLU A 185 13.28 4.78 -7.59
C GLU A 185 12.71 5.58 -6.39
N ILE A 186 13.33 5.46 -5.21
CA ILE A 186 12.90 6.14 -3.98
C ILE A 186 13.06 7.67 -4.06
N LYS A 187 14.20 8.16 -4.57
CA LYS A 187 14.42 9.60 -4.67
C LYS A 187 13.44 10.25 -5.65
N SER A 188 13.06 9.49 -6.68
CA SER A 188 12.08 9.99 -7.66
C SER A 188 10.71 10.21 -7.00
N ILE A 189 10.22 9.32 -6.13
CA ILE A 189 8.92 9.54 -5.47
C ILE A 189 8.97 10.67 -4.42
N GLU A 190 10.08 10.82 -3.69
CA GLU A 190 10.24 11.92 -2.72
C GLU A 190 10.15 13.28 -3.40
N PHE A 191 10.81 13.43 -4.55
CA PHE A 191 10.71 14.63 -5.37
C PHE A 191 9.28 14.89 -5.85
N LEU A 192 8.58 13.88 -6.37
CA LEU A 192 7.19 14.04 -6.82
C LEU A 192 6.28 14.49 -5.69
N ILE A 193 6.50 14.00 -4.47
CA ILE A 193 5.76 14.41 -3.28
C ILE A 193 6.04 15.88 -2.98
N GLU A 194 7.31 16.29 -2.93
CA GLU A 194 7.70 17.68 -2.66
C GLU A 194 7.07 18.66 -3.66
N GLU A 195 7.22 18.40 -4.96
CA GLU A 195 6.69 19.28 -6.01
C GLU A 195 5.16 19.33 -6.06
N SER A 196 4.49 18.23 -5.74
CA SER A 196 3.03 18.15 -5.81
C SER A 196 2.32 18.56 -4.52
N SER A 197 3.06 18.69 -3.40
CA SER A 197 2.47 18.87 -2.07
C SER A 197 1.60 20.11 -1.98
N ASP A 198 2.09 21.27 -2.39
CA ASP A 198 1.33 22.52 -2.29
C ASP A 198 0.07 22.49 -3.15
N LEU A 199 0.15 21.92 -4.36
CA LEU A 199 -0.99 21.83 -5.26
C LEU A 199 -2.04 20.85 -4.72
N ILE A 200 -1.62 19.66 -4.31
CA ILE A 200 -2.52 18.63 -3.79
C ILE A 200 -3.12 19.10 -2.46
N LEU A 201 -2.34 19.63 -1.53
CA LEU A 201 -2.87 19.98 -0.22
C LEU A 201 -3.77 21.21 -0.24
N ASN A 202 -3.63 22.13 -1.20
CA ASN A 202 -4.43 23.37 -1.24
C ASN A 202 -5.63 23.32 -2.19
N ASP A 203 -5.76 22.28 -3.02
CA ASP A 203 -6.93 22.09 -3.86
C ASP A 203 -8.04 21.33 -3.10
N PHE A 204 -8.90 22.09 -2.42
CA PHE A 204 -10.01 21.58 -1.59
C PHE A 204 -11.38 21.58 -2.30
N LEU A 205 -11.40 21.65 -3.63
CA LEU A 205 -12.66 21.65 -4.37
C LEU A 205 -13.30 20.24 -4.44
N ASP A 206 -12.52 19.20 -4.18
CA ASP A 206 -12.96 17.82 -4.20
C ASP A 206 -13.32 17.30 -2.79
N PRO A 207 -14.61 16.99 -2.50
CA PRO A 207 -15.01 16.44 -1.21
C PRO A 207 -14.41 15.06 -0.91
N ASN A 208 -14.18 14.22 -1.93
CA ASN A 208 -13.61 12.88 -1.75
C ASN A 208 -12.17 12.95 -1.24
N LYS A 209 -11.44 13.98 -1.68
CA LYS A 209 -10.08 14.27 -1.24
C LYS A 209 -10.02 14.64 0.24
N ILE A 210 -10.98 15.43 0.72
CA ILE A 210 -11.12 15.78 2.15
C ILE A 210 -11.45 14.52 2.96
N GLU A 211 -12.39 13.71 2.48
CA GLU A 211 -12.77 12.45 3.12
C GLU A 211 -11.59 11.47 3.20
N ALA A 212 -10.82 11.32 2.11
CA ALA A 212 -9.63 10.47 2.09
C ALA A 212 -8.55 10.95 3.06
N PHE A 213 -8.35 12.26 3.19
CA PHE A 213 -7.41 12.83 4.17
C PHE A 213 -7.85 12.56 5.61
N ASP A 214 -9.14 12.74 5.91
CA ASP A 214 -9.71 12.47 7.24
C ASP A 214 -9.63 10.98 7.57
N TRP A 215 -10.01 10.11 6.63
CA TRP A 215 -9.86 8.66 6.74
C TRP A 215 -8.43 8.27 7.08
N LEU A 216 -7.44 8.79 6.34
CA LEU A 216 -6.02 8.47 6.58
C LEU A 216 -5.57 8.95 7.96
N SER A 217 -6.04 10.13 8.39
CA SER A 217 -5.74 10.69 9.71
C SER A 217 -6.29 9.80 10.83
N GLN A 218 -7.48 9.25 10.65
CA GLN A 218 -8.19 8.44 11.64
C GLN A 218 -7.86 6.94 11.59
N LEU A 219 -7.24 6.46 10.51
CA LEU A 219 -6.89 5.06 10.29
C LEU A 219 -6.22 4.49 11.56
N ALA A 220 -6.92 3.66 12.31
CA ALA A 220 -6.48 3.20 13.64
C ALA A 220 -5.57 1.99 13.51
#